data_AF-A0A2E4D362-F1
#
_entry.id   AF-A0A2E4D362-F1
#
_cell.length_a   1.000
_cell.length_b   1.000
_cell.length_c   1.000
_cell.angle_alpha   90.00
_cell.angle_beta   90.00
_cell.angle_gamma   90.00
#
_symmetry.space_group_name_H-M   'P 1'
#
loop_
_entity.id
_entity.type
_entity.pdbx_description
1 polymer ?
#
loop_
_entity_poly.entity_id
_entity_poly.type
_entity_poly.pdbx_seq_one_letter_code
_entity_poly.pdbx_strand_id
1 'polypeptide(L)'
;MKIRVFGTEGGIEWDQEHPNDLKITYKDKGSEIRRPGNAYLGEGAGKFTRTPAGHPEGYLEAFANIYRWFARSIRGEENVPESYASIEDGVRGIRFIEAAIESSDSETWIDF
;
A
#
# COMPACT_ATOMS: atom_id res chain seq x y z
N MET A 1 2.05 3.66 11.11
CA MET A 1 0.80 2.96 10.68
C MET A 1 1.15 1.53 10.29
N LYS A 2 0.35 0.54 10.70
CA LYS A 2 0.59 -0.88 10.39
C LYS A 2 -0.60 -1.51 9.68
N ILE A 3 -0.33 -2.29 8.64
CA ILE A 3 -1.34 -3.04 7.89
C ILE A 3 -0.97 -4.53 7.94
N ARG A 4 -1.97 -5.38 8.20
CA ARG A 4 -1.83 -6.83 8.24
C ARG A 4 -2.95 -7.46 7.43
N VAL A 5 -2.60 -8.41 6.56
CA VAL A 5 -3.56 -9.19 5.77
C VAL A 5 -3.31 -10.66 6.04
N PHE A 6 -4.36 -11.38 6.42
CA PHE A 6 -4.31 -12.81 6.72
C PHE A 6 -5.17 -13.57 5.71
N GLY A 7 -4.63 -14.66 5.17
CA GLY A 7 -5.30 -15.58 4.26
C GLY A 7 -5.13 -17.03 4.71
N THR A 8 -5.57 -17.97 3.89
CA THR A 8 -5.56 -19.41 4.24
C THR A 8 -4.16 -20.02 4.26
N GLU A 9 -3.20 -19.41 3.56
CA GLU A 9 -1.82 -19.91 3.41
C GLU A 9 -0.78 -19.14 4.23
N GLY A 10 -1.21 -18.12 4.98
CA GLY A 10 -0.31 -17.27 5.75
C GLY A 10 -0.82 -15.84 5.90
N GLY A 11 0.10 -14.91 6.18
CA GLY A 11 -0.20 -13.50 6.29
C GLY A 11 0.98 -12.61 5.93
N ILE A 12 0.66 -11.35 5.63
CA ILE A 12 1.64 -10.31 5.36
C ILE A 12 1.45 -9.14 6.33
N GLU A 13 2.55 -8.54 6.74
CA GLU A 13 2.59 -7.38 7.62
C GLU A 13 3.54 -6.32 7.06
N TRP A 14 3.07 -5.07 7.05
CA TRP A 14 3.87 -3.91 6.69
C TRP A 14 3.66 -2.78 7.71
N ASP A 15 4.76 -2.09 8.03
CA ASP A 15 4.82 -0.99 8.99
C ASP A 15 5.45 0.23 8.34
N GLN A 16 4.74 1.35 8.34
CA GLN A 16 5.23 2.59 7.72
C GLN A 16 6.49 3.14 8.42
N GLU A 17 6.72 2.86 9.70
CA GLU A 17 7.98 3.26 10.38
C GLU A 17 9.18 2.43 9.93
N HIS A 18 8.93 1.25 9.36
CA HIS A 18 9.92 0.35 8.77
C HIS A 18 9.54 0.04 7.31
N PRO A 19 9.41 1.07 6.45
CA PRO A 19 8.67 0.97 5.19
C PRO A 19 9.32 0.04 4.15
N ASN A 20 10.60 -0.29 4.35
CA ASN A 20 11.37 -1.19 3.49
C ASN A 20 11.20 -2.67 3.86
N ASP A 21 10.56 -3.00 4.98
CA ASP A 21 10.40 -4.38 5.43
C ASP A 21 8.94 -4.85 5.25
N LEU A 22 8.75 -5.84 4.37
CA LEU A 22 7.50 -6.58 4.25
C LEU A 22 7.69 -7.97 4.87
N LYS A 23 7.05 -8.22 6.01
CA LYS A 23 7.10 -9.53 6.67
C LYS A 23 6.07 -10.46 6.06
N ILE A 24 6.51 -11.63 5.63
CA ILE A 24 5.64 -12.70 5.14
C ILE A 24 5.73 -13.85 6.13
N THR A 25 4.58 -14.26 6.65
CA THR A 25 4.44 -15.44 7.51
C THR A 25 3.70 -16.51 6.74
N TYR A 26 4.30 -17.68 6.62
CA TYR A 26 3.68 -18.83 5.97
C TYR A 26 2.99 -19.71 6.99
N LYS A 27 2.00 -20.47 6.55
CA LYS A 27 1.30 -21.45 7.38
C LYS A 27 2.16 -22.64 7.77
N ASP A 28 3.06 -23.06 6.88
CA ASP A 28 3.75 -24.35 6.92
C ASP A 28 5.28 -24.23 7.06
N LYS A 29 5.82 -23.01 7.02
CA LYS A 29 7.26 -22.74 7.15
C LYS A 29 7.55 -21.43 7.88
N GLY A 30 8.82 -21.19 8.19
CA GLY A 30 9.27 -19.97 8.86
C GLY A 30 8.98 -18.69 8.08
N SER A 31 8.80 -17.58 8.79
CA SER A 31 8.59 -16.26 8.18
C SER A 31 9.84 -15.77 7.43
N GLU A 32 9.63 -14.90 6.45
CA GLU A 32 10.69 -14.17 5.75
C GLU A 32 10.41 -12.67 5.71
N ILE A 33 11.45 -11.86 5.47
CA ILE A 33 11.35 -10.42 5.25
C ILE A 33 11.77 -10.13 3.81
N ARG A 34 10.91 -9.46 3.05
CA ARG A 34 11.20 -8.96 1.70
C ARG A 34 11.45 -7.46 1.73
N ARG A 35 12.44 -7.02 0.95
CA ARG A 35 12.93 -5.64 0.89
C ARG A 35 13.02 -5.12 -0.55
N PRO A 36 12.76 -3.82 -0.81
CA PRO A 36 12.85 -3.20 -2.13
C PRO A 36 14.24 -3.36 -2.78
N GLY A 37 14.28 -3.26 -4.11
CA GLY A 37 15.51 -3.30 -4.90
C GLY A 37 16.14 -4.68 -5.08
N ASN A 38 15.56 -5.74 -4.52
CA ASN A 38 16.05 -7.11 -4.67
C ASN A 38 15.39 -7.85 -5.86
N ALA A 39 16.12 -8.80 -6.45
CA ALA A 39 15.71 -9.53 -7.65
C ALA A 39 14.45 -10.41 -7.48
N TYR A 40 14.09 -10.78 -6.24
CA TYR A 40 12.87 -11.53 -5.96
C TYR A 40 11.59 -10.68 -6.05
N LEU A 41 11.71 -9.37 -6.21
CA LEU A 41 10.56 -8.48 -6.41
C LEU A 41 10.26 -8.36 -7.90
N GLY A 42 8.98 -8.54 -8.25
CA GLY A 42 8.50 -8.38 -9.62
C GLY A 42 8.39 -6.91 -10.05
N GLU A 43 8.05 -6.70 -11.32
CA GLU A 43 7.91 -5.37 -11.91
C GLU A 43 6.96 -4.44 -11.14
N GLY A 44 5.93 -5.00 -10.50
CA GLY A 44 4.96 -4.24 -9.72
C GLY A 44 5.58 -3.42 -8.60
N ALA A 45 6.57 -3.96 -7.89
CA ALA A 45 7.33 -3.21 -6.87
C ALA A 45 8.50 -2.45 -7.50
N GLY A 46 9.19 -3.04 -8.48
CA GLY A 46 10.37 -2.45 -9.12
C GLY A 46 10.10 -1.09 -9.76
N LYS A 47 8.91 -0.85 -10.32
CA LYS A 47 8.51 0.43 -10.93
C LYS A 47 8.46 1.61 -9.93
N PHE A 48 8.40 1.33 -8.63
CA PHE A 48 8.31 2.31 -7.55
C PHE A 48 9.61 2.48 -6.75
N THR A 49 10.62 1.65 -7.03
CA THR A 49 11.94 1.72 -6.40
C THR A 49 12.91 2.47 -7.32
N ARG A 50 13.67 3.41 -6.76
CA ARG A 50 14.68 4.23 -7.44
C ARG A 50 16.08 3.80 -7.07
N THR A 51 16.31 3.41 -5.82
CA THR A 51 17.62 3.05 -5.29
C THR A 51 17.86 1.54 -5.29
N PRO A 52 19.13 1.07 -5.35
CA PRO A 52 19.44 -0.35 -5.23
C PRO A 52 19.11 -0.92 -3.86
N ALA A 53 19.04 -2.26 -3.75
CA ALA A 53 18.90 -2.95 -2.47
C ALA A 53 19.91 -2.44 -1.43
N GLY A 54 19.45 -2.26 -0.19
CA GLY A 54 20.26 -1.75 0.92
C GLY A 54 20.37 -0.23 1.02
N HIS A 55 19.80 0.52 0.07
CA HIS A 55 19.68 1.99 0.15
C HIS A 55 18.24 2.34 0.50
N PRO A 56 17.93 2.65 1.77
CA PRO A 56 16.56 2.81 2.22
C PRO A 56 15.87 3.97 1.50
N GLU A 57 14.66 3.71 1.00
CA GLU A 57 13.72 4.75 0.62
C GLU A 57 12.72 4.97 1.76
N GLY A 58 12.02 6.10 1.74
CA GLY A 58 11.08 6.42 2.80
C GLY A 58 9.92 7.28 2.33
N TYR A 59 9.45 8.11 3.25
CA TYR A 59 8.24 8.90 3.10
C TYR A 59 8.29 9.83 1.87
N LEU A 60 9.44 10.47 1.62
CA LEU A 60 9.59 11.40 0.50
C LEU A 60 9.53 10.67 -0.84
N GLU A 61 10.19 9.51 -0.97
CA GLU A 61 10.17 8.69 -2.18
C GLU A 61 8.77 8.12 -2.45
N ALA A 62 8.04 7.75 -1.39
CA ALA A 62 6.65 7.32 -1.48
C ALA A 62 5.74 8.43 -2.01
N PHE A 63 5.85 9.66 -1.49
CA PHE A 63 5.10 10.80 -2.04
C PHE A 63 5.53 11.15 -3.46
N ALA A 64 6.83 11.13 -3.75
CA ALA A 64 7.34 11.35 -5.10
C ALA A 64 6.78 10.32 -6.10
N ASN A 65 6.50 9.08 -5.67
CA ASN A 65 5.82 8.09 -6.50
C ASN A 65 4.40 8.52 -6.86
N ILE A 66 3.61 8.98 -5.89
CA ILE A 66 2.24 9.49 -6.12
C ILE A 66 2.26 10.60 -7.17
N TYR A 67 3.08 11.64 -6.95
CA TYR A 67 3.17 12.78 -7.88
C TYR A 67 3.66 12.37 -9.27
N ARG A 68 4.66 11.48 -9.36
CA ARG A 68 5.21 11.01 -10.64
C ARG A 68 4.12 10.35 -11.48
N TRP A 69 3.39 9.40 -10.91
CA TRP A 69 2.39 8.64 -11.65
C TRP A 69 1.14 9.46 -11.96
N PHE A 70 0.71 10.32 -11.03
CA PHE A 70 -0.36 11.28 -11.29
C PHE A 70 -0.01 12.23 -12.46
N ALA A 71 1.20 12.79 -12.47
CA ALA A 71 1.64 13.66 -13.55
C ALA A 71 1.73 12.93 -14.91
N ARG A 72 2.09 11.65 -14.92
CA ARG A 72 2.07 10.80 -16.14
C ARG A 72 0.65 10.61 -16.66
N SER A 73 -0.30 10.37 -15.75
CA SER A 73 -1.72 10.25 -16.10
C SER A 73 -2.26 11.53 -16.74
N ILE A 74 -1.93 12.71 -16.18
CA ILE A 74 -2.30 14.01 -16.77
C ILE A 74 -1.77 14.18 -18.20
N ARG A 75 -0.55 13.69 -18.47
CA ARG A 75 0.05 13.75 -19.81
C ARG A 75 -0.54 12.76 -20.81
N GLY A 76 -1.47 11.90 -20.40
CA GLY A 76 -2.06 10.88 -21.27
C GLY A 76 -1.06 9.78 -21.66
N GLU A 77 -0.04 9.52 -20.82
CA GLU A 77 0.87 8.40 -21.05
C GLU A 77 0.11 7.06 -20.92
N GLU A 78 0.42 6.09 -21.78
CA GLU A 78 -0.13 4.74 -21.69
C GLU A 78 0.53 3.94 -20.56
N ASN A 79 -0.17 2.91 -20.06
CA ASN A 79 0.35 1.98 -19.03
C ASN A 79 0.76 2.64 -17.70
N VAL A 80 0.10 3.75 -17.32
CA VAL A 80 0.22 4.33 -15.97
C VAL A 80 -0.40 3.35 -14.97
N PRO A 81 0.37 2.79 -14.00
CA PRO A 81 -0.20 1.91 -12.99
C PRO A 81 -1.14 2.69 -12.07
N GLU A 82 -2.15 2.03 -11.50
CA GLU A 82 -2.98 2.57 -10.42
C GLU A 82 -2.11 2.82 -9.18
N SER A 83 -1.60 4.04 -9.07
CA SER A 83 -0.47 4.40 -8.20
C SER A 83 -0.74 5.62 -7.32
N TYR A 84 -1.95 6.17 -7.43
CA TYR A 84 -2.41 7.33 -6.70
C TYR A 84 -3.91 7.16 -6.44
N ALA A 85 -4.41 7.73 -5.36
CA ALA A 85 -5.82 7.63 -5.00
C ALA A 85 -6.69 8.43 -5.97
N SER A 86 -7.78 7.82 -6.47
CA SER A 86 -8.75 8.49 -7.33
C SER A 86 -9.75 9.33 -6.54
N ILE A 87 -10.69 9.99 -7.24
CA ILE A 87 -11.80 10.68 -6.59
C ILE A 87 -12.76 9.68 -5.92
N GLU A 88 -12.97 8.52 -6.53
CA GLU A 88 -13.78 7.44 -5.98
C GLU A 88 -13.20 6.92 -4.66
N ASP A 89 -11.87 6.78 -4.56
CA ASP A 89 -11.20 6.42 -3.31
C ASP A 89 -11.45 7.47 -2.22
N GLY A 90 -11.41 8.76 -2.59
CA GLY A 90 -11.71 9.87 -1.68
C GLY A 90 -13.17 9.86 -1.19
N VAL A 91 -14.12 9.67 -2.11
CA VAL A 91 -15.56 9.55 -1.78
C VAL A 91 -15.81 8.36 -0.86
N ARG A 92 -15.19 7.20 -1.15
CA ARG A 92 -15.27 6.01 -0.29
C ARG A 92 -14.71 6.28 1.10
N GLY A 93 -13.60 7.01 1.20
CA GLY A 93 -13.00 7.39 2.47
C GLY A 93 -13.94 8.25 3.33
N ILE A 94 -14.63 9.22 2.72
CA ILE A 94 -15.62 10.05 3.43
C ILE A 94 -16.80 9.21 3.91
N ARG A 95 -17.35 8.34 3.04
CA ARG A 95 -18.47 7.46 3.41
C ARG A 95 -18.12 6.53 4.57
N PHE A 96 -16.90 5.99 4.58
CA PHE A 96 -16.42 5.18 5.71
C PHE A 96 -16.43 5.97 7.02
N ILE A 97 -15.96 7.23 7.00
CA ILE A 97 -15.93 8.09 8.18
C ILE A 97 -17.35 8.39 8.67
N GLU A 98 -18.27 8.74 7.76
CA GLU A 98 -19.68 9.01 8.08
C GLU A 98 -20.36 7.78 8.70
N ALA A 99 -20.19 6.60 8.09
CA ALA A 99 -20.74 5.35 8.62
C ALA A 99 -20.14 4.96 9.97
N ALA A 100 -18.87 5.25 10.22
CA ALA A 100 -18.23 5.00 11.52
C ALA A 100 -18.80 5.92 12.62
N ILE A 101 -19.11 7.18 12.29
CA ILE A 101 -19.77 8.11 13.21
C ILE A 101 -21.19 7.64 13.50
N GLU A 102 -21.98 7.32 12.47
CA GLU A 102 -23.35 6.83 12.62
C GLU A 102 -23.40 5.53 13.44
N SER A 103 -22.51 4.58 13.15
CA SER A 103 -22.38 3.33 13.91
C SER A 103 -22.05 3.56 15.39
N SER A 104 -21.22 4.57 15.69
CA SER A 104 -20.89 4.95 17.07
C SER A 104 -22.10 5.54 17.82
N ASP A 105 -22.94 6.30 17.14
CA ASP A 105 -24.13 6.94 17.74
C ASP A 105 -25.29 5.96 17.89
N SER A 106 -25.46 5.03 16.94
CA SER A 106 -26.55 4.07 16.93
C SER A 106 -26.24 2.73 17.59
N GLU A 107 -24.96 2.45 17.86
CA GLU A 107 -24.45 1.15 18.34
C GLU A 107 -24.81 -0.03 17.40
N THR A 108 -24.97 0.24 16.11
CA THR A 108 -25.32 -0.78 15.10
C THR A 108 -24.34 -0.79 13.93
N TRP A 109 -24.36 -1.87 13.15
CA TRP A 109 -23.61 -1.96 11.88
C TRP A 109 -24.24 -1.07 10.82
N ILE A 110 -23.40 -0.32 10.10
CA ILE A 110 -23.77 0.57 8.99
C ILE A 110 -22.94 0.20 7.76
N ASP A 111 -23.60 0.01 6.62
CA ASP A 111 -22.95 -0.24 5.32
C ASP A 111 -22.55 1.09 4.65
N PHE A 112 -21.50 1.09 3.79
CA PHE A 112 -21.00 2.30 3.12
C PHE A 112 -20.37 2.07 1.74
#